data_AF-A0A2H6FD44-F1
#
_entry.id   AF-A0A2H6FD44-F1
#
_cell.length_a   1.000
_cell.length_b   1.000
_cell.length_c   1.000
_cell.angle_alpha   90.00
_cell.angle_beta   90.00
_cell.angle_gamma   90.00
#
_symmetry.space_group_name_H-M   'P 1'
#
loop_
_entity.id
_entity.type
_entity.pdbx_description
1 polymer ?
#
loop_
_entity_poly.entity_id
_entity_poly.type
_entity_poly.pdbx_seq_one_letter_code
_entity_poly.pdbx_strand_id
1 'polypeptide(L)' 'MSSVSVRESNSFELALKKFKKQCEKDGILSEIKKREHYEKPSVKRKKKIIAARKKAAQKNRMFRR' A
#
# COMPACT_ATOMS: atom_id res chain seq x y z
N MET A 1 2.96 -11.41 -4.26
CA MET A 1 1.65 -12.05 -4.05
C MET A 1 1.54 -12.34 -2.56
N SER A 2 0.52 -11.80 -1.91
CA SER A 2 0.28 -11.91 -0.48
C SER A 2 -0.32 -13.27 -0.13
N SER A 3 0.40 -14.10 0.63
CA SER A 3 -0.13 -15.32 1.22
C SER A 3 -0.21 -15.18 2.74
N VAL A 4 -1.30 -15.66 3.34
CA VAL A 4 -1.49 -15.70 4.80
C VAL A 4 -1.72 -17.15 5.19
N SER A 5 -0.80 -17.72 5.96
CA SER A 5 -0.96 -19.06 6.54
C SER A 5 -1.80 -18.95 7.82
N VAL A 6 -2.89 -19.69 7.88
CA VAL A 6 -3.81 -19.74 9.03
C VAL A 6 -3.50 -21.01 9.80
N ARG A 7 -3.17 -20.90 11.09
CA ARG A 7 -3.10 -22.06 12.00
C ARG A 7 -4.50 -22.35 12.56
N GLU A 8 -4.82 -23.63 12.77
CA GLU A 8 -6.13 -24.16 13.21
C GLU A 8 -6.74 -23.44 14.43
N SER A 9 -5.93 -22.83 15.28
CA SER A 9 -6.39 -22.09 16.47
C SER A 9 -6.84 -20.65 16.22
N ASN A 10 -6.79 -20.13 14.99
CA ASN A 10 -7.16 -18.75 14.69
C ASN A 10 -8.57 -18.66 14.10
N SER A 11 -9.41 -17.79 14.66
CA SER A 11 -10.71 -17.45 14.07
C SER A 11 -10.55 -16.92 12.64
N PHE A 12 -11.40 -17.41 11.73
CA PHE A 12 -11.44 -17.04 10.32
C PHE A 12 -11.43 -15.52 10.08
N GLU A 13 -12.16 -14.75 10.91
CA GLU A 13 -12.23 -13.29 10.80
C GLU A 13 -10.87 -12.60 11.00
N LEU A 14 -10.03 -13.12 11.90
CA LEU A 14 -8.69 -12.58 12.14
C LEU A 14 -7.77 -12.85 10.95
N ALA A 15 -7.90 -14.03 10.33
CA ALA A 15 -7.17 -14.36 9.11
C ALA A 15 -7.57 -13.43 7.95
N LEU A 16 -8.87 -13.19 7.77
CA LEU A 16 -9.39 -12.28 6.74
C LEU A 16 -8.88 -10.84 6.95
N LYS A 17 -8.88 -10.35 8.20
CA LYS A 17 -8.36 -9.03 8.54
C LYS A 17 -6.85 -8.90 8.25
N LYS A 18 -6.07 -9.94 8.59
CA LYS A 18 -4.63 -9.99 8.27
C LYS A 18 -4.39 -10.01 6.76
N PHE A 19 -5.19 -10.77 6.01
CA PHE A 19 -5.11 -10.83 4.56
C PHE A 19 -5.41 -9.47 3.91
N LYS A 20 -6.50 -8.80 4.32
CA LYS A 20 -6.82 -7.44 3.84
C LYS A 20 -5.67 -6.46 4.11
N LYS A 21 -5.10 -6.49 5.32
CA LYS A 21 -3.94 -5.65 5.68
C LYS A 21 -2.70 -5.99 4.85
N GLN A 22 -2.47 -7.25 4.52
CA GLN A 22 -1.35 -7.66 3.68
C GLN A 22 -1.55 -7.21 2.22
N CYS A 23 -2.77 -7.31 1.67
CA CYS A 23 -3.10 -6.77 0.34
C CYS A 23 -2.93 -5.24 0.27
N GLU A 24 -3.28 -4.53 1.33
CA GLU A 24 -3.04 -3.08 1.47
C GLU A 24 -1.55 -2.76 1.54
N LYS A 25 -0.78 -3.54 2.31
CA LYS A 25 0.68 -3.39 2.45
C LYS A 25 1.41 -3.63 1.13
N ASP A 26 1.01 -4.67 0.41
CA ASP A 26 1.53 -5.01 -0.91
C ASP A 26 1.10 -3.98 -1.97
N GLY A 27 0.10 -3.14 -1.67
CA GLY A 27 -0.31 -2.04 -2.52
C GLY A 27 -1.00 -2.47 -3.81
N ILE A 28 -1.54 -3.69 -3.85
CA ILE A 28 -2.13 -4.32 -5.04
C ILE A 28 -3.21 -3.42 -5.64
N LEU A 29 -4.13 -2.91 -4.82
CA LEU A 29 -5.19 -1.99 -5.27
C LEU A 29 -4.65 -0.67 -5.85
N SER A 30 -3.54 -0.17 -5.29
CA SER A 30 -2.86 1.04 -5.79
C SER A 30 -2.12 0.78 -7.10
N GLU A 31 -1.74 -0.47 -7.36
CA GLU A 31 -1.08 -0.87 -8.59
C GLU A 31 -2.07 -1.06 -9.74
N ILE A 32 -3.22 -1.66 -9.47
CA ILE A 32 -4.34 -1.77 -10.43
C ILE A 32 -4.71 -0.37 -10.95
N LYS A 33 -5.00 0.57 -10.04
CA LYS A 33 -5.33 1.97 -10.39
C LYS A 33 -4.26 2.71 -11.21
N LYS A 34 -2.99 2.33 -11.05
CA LYS A 34 -1.88 2.94 -11.84
C LYS A 34 -1.74 2.31 -13.21
N ARG A 35 -2.27 1.11 -13.42
CA ARG A 35 -2.20 0.33 -14.67
C ARG A 35 -3.48 0.40 -15.49
N GLU A 36 -4.60 0.87 -14.91
CA GLU A 36 -5.89 1.05 -15.59
C GLU A 36 -5.76 1.87 -16.89
N HIS A 37 -4.91 2.90 -16.90
CA HIS A 37 -4.69 3.75 -18.07
C HIS A 37 -3.21 4.03 -18.29
N TYR A 38 -2.82 4.20 -19.56
CA TYR A 38 -1.46 4.62 -19.89
C TYR A 38 -1.21 6.04 -19.36
N GLU A 39 -0.13 6.17 -18.60
CA GLU A 39 0.35 7.45 -18.10
C GLU A 39 1.74 7.72 -18.67
N LYS A 40 1.92 8.86 -19.33
CA LYS A 40 3.20 9.27 -19.90
C LYS A 40 4.30 9.21 -18.82
N PRO A 41 5.53 8.73 -19.14
CA PRO A 41 6.60 8.56 -18.17
C PRO A 41 6.93 9.82 -17.36
N SER A 42 6.78 11.01 -17.95
CA SER A 42 6.96 12.29 -17.24
C SER A 42 5.97 12.48 -16.09
N VAL A 43 4.68 12.17 -16.32
CA VAL A 43 3.63 12.34 -15.31
C VAL A 43 3.80 11.30 -14.21
N LYS A 44 4.17 10.06 -14.56
CA LYS A 44 4.53 8.99 -13.60
C LYS A 44 5.69 9.41 -12.69
N ARG A 45 6.75 10.02 -13.26
CA ARG A 45 7.90 10.57 -12.48
C ARG A 45 7.45 11.69 -11.54
N LYS A 46 6.65 12.64 -12.04
CA LYS A 46 6.11 13.76 -11.24
C LYS A 46 5.26 13.26 -10.06
N LYS A 47 4.34 12.32 -10.30
CA LYS A 47 3.51 11.69 -9.24
C LYS A 47 4.36 10.97 -8.19
N LYS A 48 5.42 10.25 -8.61
CA LYS A 48 6.35 9.56 -7.69
C LYS A 48 7.04 10.55 -6.74
N ILE A 49 7.55 11.67 -7.25
CA ILE A 49 8.23 12.70 -6.45
C ILE A 49 7.27 13.34 -5.45
N ILE A 50 6.06 13.69 -5.89
CA ILE A 50 5.04 14.29 -5.01
C ILE A 50 4.67 13.32 -3.88
N ALA A 51 4.46 12.04 -4.20
CA ALA A 51 4.15 11.02 -3.21
C ALA A 51 5.29 10.84 -2.18
N ALA A 52 6.55 10.84 -2.63
CA ALA A 52 7.71 10.75 -1.73
C ALA A 52 7.80 11.97 -0.80
N ARG A 53 7.63 13.19 -1.33
CA ARG A 53 7.64 14.42 -0.54
C ARG A 53 6.53 14.43 0.52
N LYS A 54 5.30 14.02 0.15
CA LYS A 54 4.18 13.92 1.09
C LYS A 54 4.48 12.92 2.22
N LYS A 55 5.05 11.75 1.91
CA LYS A 55 5.43 10.75 2.92
C LYS A 55 6.51 11.28 3.87
N ALA A 56 7.53 11.97 3.35
CA ALA A 56 8.59 12.56 4.17
C ALA A 56 8.03 13.64 5.11
N ALA A 57 7.15 14.52 4.63
CA ALA A 57 6.50 15.54 5.44
C ALA A 57 5.63 14.93 6.55
N GLN A 58 4.89 13.85 6.27
CA GLN A 58 4.12 13.12 7.27
C GLN A 58 5.01 12.49 8.35
N LYS A 59 6.13 11.85 7.95
CA LYS A 59 7.09 11.27 8.89
C LYS A 59 7.70 12.34 9.79
N ASN A 60 8.09 13.49 9.23
CA ASN A 60 8.64 14.60 9.99
C ASN A 60 7.61 15.18 10.96
N ARG A 61 6.32 15.27 10.58
CA ARG A 61 5.26 15.71 11.50
C ARG A 61 5.04 14.75 12.66
N MET A 62 5.17 13.45 12.42
CA MET A 62 5.06 12.42 13.45
C MET A 62 6.26 12.45 14.41
N PHE A 63 7.46 12.70 13.92
CA PHE A 63 8.68 12.82 14.73
C PHE A 63 8.75 14.11 15.58
N ARG A 64 8.00 15.14 15.18
CA ARG A 64 7.89 16.42 15.90
C ARG A 64 6.76 16.45 16.93
N ARG A 65 6.01 15.36 17.07
CA ARG A 65 5.00 15.14 18.12
C ARG A 65 5.60 14.24 19.18
#